data_AF-A0A538NJX7-F1
#
_entry.id   AF-A0A538NJX7-F1
#
_cell.length_a   1.000
_cell.length_b   1.000
_cell.length_c   1.000
_cell.angle_alpha   90.00
_cell.angle_beta   90.00
_cell.angle_gamma   90.00
#
_symmetry.space_group_name_H-M   'P 1'
#
loop_
_entity.id
_entity.type
_entity.pdbx_description
1 polymer ?
#
loop_
_entity_poly.entity_id
_entity_poly.type
_entity_poly.pdbx_seq_one_letter_code
_entity_poly.pdbx_strand_id
1 'polypeptide(L)' 'MNTTTAPKGALKLKDAAKYLGGVSVITVRRLIDRGLIKPNRSLRHLLIPISELDRFLAEGK' A
#
# COMPACT_ATOMS: atom_id res chain seq x y z
N MET A 1 0.43 18.01 -19.80
CA MET A 1 0.00 18.59 -18.52
C MET A 1 0.90 18.02 -17.44
N ASN A 2 1.86 18.78 -16.93
CA ASN A 2 2.81 18.32 -15.92
C ASN A 2 2.22 18.62 -14.53
N THR A 3 1.52 17.66 -13.95
CA THR A 3 1.02 17.75 -12.57
C THR A 3 2.12 17.33 -11.61
N THR A 4 2.94 18.27 -11.17
CA THR A 4 3.89 18.08 -10.07
C THR A 4 3.09 17.85 -8.77
N THR A 5 2.63 16.62 -8.59
CA THR A 5 1.89 16.19 -7.39
C THR A 5 2.93 15.97 -6.31
N ALA A 6 2.80 16.65 -5.17
CA ALA A 6 3.64 16.43 -4.00
C ALA A 6 3.74 14.92 -3.69
N PRO A 7 4.91 14.41 -3.25
CA PRO A 7 5.09 12.99 -2.99
C PRO A 7 4.06 12.51 -1.96
N LYS A 8 3.22 11.56 -2.36
CA LYS A 8 2.19 10.99 -1.50
C LYS A 8 2.85 10.10 -0.46
N GLY A 9 2.63 10.35 0.83
CA GLY A 9 3.16 9.47 1.89
C GLY A 9 2.44 8.11 2.02
N ALA A 10 1.27 7.96 1.38
CA ALA A 10 0.47 6.74 1.44
C ALA A 10 -0.34 6.52 0.14
N LEU A 11 -0.64 5.25 -0.14
CA LEU A 11 -1.39 4.80 -1.30
C LEU A 11 -2.75 4.24 -0.90
N LYS A 12 -3.75 4.43 -1.77
CA LYS A 12 -5.01 3.70 -1.69
C LYS A 12 -4.78 2.25 -2.10
N LEU A 13 -5.69 1.36 -1.70
CA LEU A 13 -5.58 -0.08 -1.92
C LEU A 13 -5.26 -0.50 -3.37
N LYS A 14 -5.89 0.13 -4.39
CA LYS A 14 -5.61 -0.17 -5.81
C LYS A 14 -4.20 0.23 -6.23
N ASP A 15 -3.71 1.36 -5.74
CA ASP A 15 -2.38 1.86 -6.08
C ASP A 15 -1.29 1.09 -5.35
N ALA A 16 -1.55 0.69 -4.10
CA ALA A 16 -0.68 -0.23 -3.35
C ALA A 16 -0.57 -1.59 -4.05
N ALA A 17 -1.65 -2.11 -4.62
CA ALA A 17 -1.63 -3.35 -5.40
C ALA A 17 -0.73 -3.23 -6.64
N LYS A 18 -0.78 -2.09 -7.34
CA LYS A 18 0.13 -1.78 -8.44
C LYS A 18 1.58 -1.66 -7.95
N TYR A 19 1.79 -1.00 -6.81
CA TYR A 19 3.10 -0.77 -6.21
C TYR A 19 3.83 -2.09 -5.89
N LEU A 20 3.11 -3.07 -5.33
CA LEU A 20 3.64 -4.40 -4.98
C LEU A 20 3.92 -5.31 -6.19
N GLY A 21 4.13 -4.76 -7.39
CA GLY A 21 4.36 -5.53 -8.62
C GLY A 21 3.10 -5.93 -9.38
N GLY A 22 1.98 -5.23 -9.17
CA GLY A 22 0.74 -5.46 -9.94
C GLY A 22 -0.13 -6.63 -9.45
N VAL A 23 -0.06 -6.97 -8.17
CA VAL A 23 -0.88 -8.03 -7.57
C VAL A 23 -2.38 -7.68 -7.55
N SER A 24 -3.23 -8.67 -7.34
CA SER A 24 -4.67 -8.42 -7.19
C SER A 24 -4.97 -7.61 -5.91
N VAL A 25 -6.01 -6.79 -5.95
CA VAL A 25 -6.50 -6.04 -4.76
C VAL A 25 -6.88 -6.99 -3.61
N ILE A 26 -7.40 -8.18 -3.93
CA ILE A 26 -7.75 -9.21 -2.95
C ILE A 26 -6.49 -9.75 -2.26
N THR A 27 -5.38 -9.89 -2.99
CA THR A 27 -4.09 -10.27 -2.41
C THR A 27 -3.66 -9.25 -1.35
N VAL A 28 -3.74 -7.95 -1.65
CA VAL A 28 -3.38 -6.91 -0.68
C VAL A 28 -4.26 -6.96 0.57
N ARG A 29 -5.58 -7.18 0.42
CA ARG A 29 -6.48 -7.39 1.56
C ARG A 29 -6.06 -8.58 2.40
N ARG A 30 -5.74 -9.72 1.78
CA ARG A 30 -5.26 -10.92 2.49
C ARG A 30 -3.96 -10.65 3.24
N LEU A 31 -3.04 -9.87 2.69
CA LEU A 31 -1.81 -9.47 3.39
C LEU A 31 -2.11 -8.62 4.63
N ILE A 32 -3.08 -7.70 4.52
CA ILE A 32 -3.55 -6.89 5.65
C ILE A 32 -4.24 -7.76 6.71
N ASP A 33 -5.12 -8.65 6.29
CA ASP A 33 -5.87 -9.53 7.19
C ASP A 33 -4.93 -10.51 7.93
N ARG A 34 -3.83 -10.93 7.28
CA ARG A 34 -2.74 -11.71 7.89
C ARG A 34 -1.81 -10.88 8.79
N GLY A 35 -1.97 -9.56 8.84
CA GLY A 35 -1.10 -8.67 9.60
C GLY A 35 0.29 -8.41 8.99
N LEU A 36 0.51 -8.84 7.73
CA LEU A 36 1.78 -8.66 7.03
C LEU A 36 1.98 -7.23 6.51
N ILE A 37 0.88 -6.53 6.23
CA ILE A 37 0.86 -5.11 5.87
C ILE A 37 -0.03 -4.37 6.86
N LYS A 38 0.47 -3.29 7.45
CA LYS A 38 -0.24 -2.46 8.44
C LYS A 38 -0.78 -1.18 7.79
N PRO A 39 -2.08 -1.13 7.45
CA PRO A 39 -2.68 0.10 6.92
C PRO A 39 -3.01 1.09 8.04
N ASN A 40 -3.15 2.37 7.69
CA ASN A 40 -3.79 3.36 8.54
C ASN A 40 -5.31 3.18 8.48
N ARG A 41 -5.93 2.94 9.65
CA ARG A 41 -7.37 2.72 9.81
C ARG A 41 -8.12 3.89 10.44
N SER A 42 -7.45 5.00 10.76
CA SER A 42 -8.08 6.19 11.34
C SER A 42 -9.00 6.91 10.35
N LEU A 43 -8.90 6.58 9.05
CA LEU A 43 -9.74 7.13 7.99
C LEU A 43 -10.71 6.07 7.44
N ARG A 44 -11.82 6.53 6.86
CA ARG A 44 -12.81 5.67 6.19
C ARG A 44 -12.21 4.83 5.06
N HIS A 45 -11.14 5.32 4.44
CA HIS A 45 -10.42 4.63 3.38
C HIS A 45 -9.13 4.02 3.90
N LEU A 46 -8.85 2.78 3.50
CA LEU A 46 -7.55 2.16 3.72
C LEU A 46 -6.49 2.95 2.95
N LEU A 47 -5.64 3.65 3.72
CA LEU A 47 -4.39 4.21 3.24
C LEU A 47 -3.24 3.36 3.77
N ILE A 48 -2.38 2.93 2.86
CA ILE A 48 -1.21 2.12 3.18
C ILE A 48 0.02 3.03 3.01
N PRO A 49 0.77 3.31 4.09
CA PRO A 49 1.99 4.10 3.99
C PRO A 49 2.97 3.49 2.99
N ILE A 50 3.64 4.31 2.18
CA ILE A 50 4.65 3.80 1.22
C ILE A 50 5.79 3.11 1.99
N SER A 51 6.23 3.69 3.10
CA SER A 51 7.26 3.10 3.97
C SER A 51 6.92 1.69 4.47
N GLU A 52 5.63 1.40 4.66
CA GLU A 52 5.18 0.06 5.06
C GLU A 52 5.22 -0.93 3.89
N LEU A 53 4.90 -0.48 2.67
CA LEU A 53 5.07 -1.28 1.46
C LEU A 53 6.55 -1.55 1.20
N ASP A 54 7.42 -0.55 1.40
CA ASP A 54 8.87 -0.69 1.28
C ASP A 54 9.42 -1.69 2.30
N ARG A 55 8.99 -1.57 3.57
CA ARG A 55 9.33 -2.56 4.62
C ARG A 55 8.93 -3.97 4.19
N PHE A 56 7.70 -4.14 3.73
CA PHE A 56 7.19 -5.44 3.30
C PHE A 56 8.01 -6.04 2.15
N LEU A 57 8.39 -5.24 1.15
CA LEU A 57 9.23 -5.68 0.04
C LEU A 57 10.67 -5.99 0.46
N ALA A 58 11.22 -5.26 1.43
CA ALA A 58 12.57 -5.48 1.94
C ALA A 58 12.68 -6.73 2.85
N GLU A 59 11.62 -7.06 3.58
CA GLU A 59 11.63 -8.18 4.55
C GLU A 59 11.28 -9.53 3.91
N GLY A 60 10.61 -9.53 2.75
CA GLY A 60 10.24 -10.75 2.03
C GLY A 60 11.46 -11.58 1.63
N LYS A 61 11.77 -12.63 2.41
CA LYS A 61 12.67 -13.73 2.05
C LYS A 61 11.89 -14.89 1.43
#